data_AF-A0A3M2A3K6-F1
#
_entry.id   AF-A0A3M2A3K6-F1
#
_cell.length_a   1.000
_cell.length_b   1.000
_cell.length_c   1.000
_cell.angle_alpha   90.00
_cell.angle_beta   90.00
_cell.angle_gamma   90.00
#
_symmetry.space_group_name_H-M   'P 1'
#
loop_
_entity.id
_entity.type
_entity.pdbx_description
1 polymer ?
#
loop_
_entity_poly.entity_id
_entity_poly.type
_entity_poly.pdbx_seq_one_letter_code
_entity_poly.pdbx_strand_id
1 'polypeptide(L)'
;MPAEASIRLRPLPRPRRDGRERRRQRSESAAEAIVLALAAAARRASLDAVVVCDDQGMLVAASPCDFDLDPVAAIAPIVGRGKVAAHVRRGDAVRPMRVEPVEVGPELLYVAAIGGDGRGRAREAKWGAAAARRILG
;
A
#
# COMPACT_ATOMS: atom_id res chain seq x y z
N MET A 1 21.06 50.34 -24.48
CA MET A 1 20.44 49.24 -23.70
C MET A 1 20.77 47.92 -24.41
N PRO A 2 21.84 47.19 -24.05
CA PRO A 2 22.17 45.95 -24.74
C PRO A 2 21.32 44.80 -24.17
N ALA A 3 20.86 43.92 -25.06
CA ALA A 3 20.02 42.77 -24.73
C ALA A 3 20.83 41.70 -24.01
N GLU A 4 20.33 41.23 -22.86
CA GLU A 4 20.87 40.11 -22.10
C GLU A 4 20.88 38.84 -22.96
N ALA A 5 22.07 38.28 -23.18
CA ALA A 5 22.23 36.98 -23.80
C ALA A 5 21.68 35.90 -22.85
N SER A 6 20.59 35.25 -23.23
CA SER A 6 20.00 34.15 -22.47
C SER A 6 20.95 32.94 -22.48
N ILE A 7 21.56 32.68 -21.33
CA ILE A 7 22.45 31.53 -21.11
C ILE A 7 21.59 30.26 -21.14
N ARG A 8 21.69 29.47 -22.22
CA ARG A 8 21.08 28.15 -22.30
C ARG A 8 21.87 27.17 -21.44
N LEU A 9 21.43 26.96 -20.20
CA LEU A 9 21.97 25.93 -19.33
C LEU A 9 21.62 24.55 -19.91
N ARG A 10 22.64 23.75 -20.23
CA ARG A 10 22.43 22.33 -20.54
C ARG A 10 21.93 21.63 -19.27
N PRO A 11 20.97 20.71 -19.37
CA PRO A 11 20.51 19.96 -18.21
C PRO A 11 21.68 19.22 -17.58
N LEU A 12 21.82 19.32 -16.25
CA LEU A 12 22.83 18.59 -15.50
C LEU A 12 22.70 17.09 -15.80
N PRO A 13 23.82 16.38 -16.01
CA PRO A 13 23.78 14.94 -16.15
C PRO A 13 23.16 14.37 -14.88
N ARG A 14 22.11 13.55 -15.06
CA ARG A 14 21.45 12.88 -13.93
C ARG A 14 22.53 12.12 -13.15
N PRO A 15 22.63 12.29 -11.82
CA PRO A 15 23.59 11.53 -11.03
C PRO A 15 23.37 10.05 -11.32
N ARG A 16 24.43 9.38 -11.80
CA ARG A 16 24.45 7.92 -11.94
C ARG A 16 24.37 7.33 -10.54
N ARG A 17 23.15 7.26 -9.99
CA ARG A 17 22.85 6.35 -8.90
C ARG A 17 22.78 4.98 -9.53
N ASP A 18 23.80 4.18 -9.28
CA ASP A 18 23.93 2.84 -9.81
C ASP A 18 22.63 2.05 -9.59
N GLY A 19 21.94 1.72 -10.69
CA GLY A 19 20.75 0.87 -10.64
C GLY A 19 21.03 -0.50 -10.00
N ARG A 20 22.31 -0.89 -9.92
CA ARG A 20 22.79 -2.07 -9.19
C ARG A 20 22.61 -1.95 -7.68
N GLU A 21 22.78 -0.77 -7.09
CA GLU A 21 22.63 -0.57 -5.65
C GLU A 21 21.15 -0.59 -5.24
N ARG A 22 20.26 -0.04 -6.08
CA ARG A 22 18.80 -0.22 -5.94
C ARG A 22 18.36 -1.69 -6.05
N ARG A 23 19.03 -2.49 -6.89
CA ARG A 23 18.75 -3.93 -7.02
C ARG A 23 19.28 -4.76 -5.85
N ARG A 24 20.39 -4.33 -5.23
CA ARG A 24 20.95 -4.93 -4.01
C ARG A 24 20.16 -4.63 -2.74
N GLN A 25 19.38 -3.54 -2.72
CA GLN A 25 18.52 -3.17 -1.59
C GLN A 25 17.05 -3.60 -1.76
N ARG A 26 16.76 -4.56 -2.64
CA ARG A 26 15.53 -5.35 -2.45
C ARG A 26 15.79 -6.19 -1.20
N SER A 27 14.92 -6.14 -0.20
CA SER A 27 14.85 -7.24 0.77
C SER A 27 14.94 -8.55 -0.02
N GLU A 28 15.78 -9.47 0.41
CA GLU A 28 15.98 -10.76 -0.29
C GLU A 28 14.68 -11.57 -0.37
N SER A 29 13.65 -11.15 0.38
CA SER A 29 12.29 -11.67 0.36
C SER A 29 11.25 -10.60 -0.03
N ALA A 30 10.45 -10.87 -1.06
CA ALA A 30 9.29 -10.05 -1.42
C ALA A 30 8.28 -9.93 -0.27
N ALA A 31 8.17 -10.97 0.57
CA ALA A 31 7.31 -10.98 1.74
C ALA A 31 7.73 -9.93 2.77
N GLU A 32 9.02 -9.79 3.03
CA GLU A 32 9.52 -8.75 3.95
C GLU A 32 9.30 -7.35 3.36
N ALA A 33 9.58 -7.18 2.06
CA ALA A 33 9.41 -5.90 1.38
C ALA A 33 7.95 -5.41 1.42
N ILE A 34 6.97 -6.31 1.24
CA ILE A 34 5.56 -5.93 1.31
C ILE A 34 5.17 -5.58 2.75
N VAL A 35 5.57 -6.36 3.75
CA VAL A 35 5.28 -6.07 5.17
C VAL A 35 5.83 -4.70 5.58
N LEU A 36 7.06 -4.37 5.20
CA LEU A 36 7.67 -3.06 5.47
C LEU A 36 6.91 -1.92 4.77
N ALA A 37 6.46 -2.13 3.54
CA ALA A 37 5.66 -1.15 2.79
C ALA A 37 4.30 -0.90 3.45
N LEU A 38 3.62 -1.97 3.89
CA LEU A 38 2.33 -1.88 4.60
C LEU A 38 2.50 -1.22 5.98
N ALA A 39 3.54 -1.57 6.72
CA ALA A 39 3.86 -0.93 7.99
C ALA A 39 4.13 0.57 7.85
N ALA A 40 4.85 0.98 6.79
CA ALA A 40 5.07 2.39 6.49
C ALA A 40 3.76 3.11 6.14
N ALA A 41 2.87 2.46 5.38
CA ALA A 41 1.55 2.99 5.06
C ALA A 41 0.69 3.17 6.32
N ALA A 42 0.66 2.17 7.21
CA ALA A 42 -0.06 2.23 8.46
C ALA A 42 0.40 3.41 9.33
N ARG A 43 1.72 3.57 9.51
CA ARG A 43 2.29 4.69 10.29
C ARG A 43 2.00 6.06 9.69
N ARG A 44 2.05 6.22 8.36
CA ARG A 44 1.87 7.53 7.69
C ARG A 44 0.47 8.12 7.85
N ALA A 45 -0.55 7.28 7.98
CA ALA A 45 -1.94 7.71 8.12
C ALA A 45 -2.56 7.30 9.47
N SER A 46 -1.73 6.94 10.45
CA SER A 46 -2.17 6.48 11.77
C SER A 46 -3.29 5.44 11.67
N LEU A 47 -3.10 4.46 10.78
CA LEU A 47 -4.04 3.36 10.57
C LEU A 47 -3.79 2.28 11.61
N ASP A 48 -4.85 1.57 11.97
CA ASP A 48 -4.77 0.42 12.88
C ASP A 48 -4.06 -0.76 12.19
N ALA A 49 -4.37 -0.99 10.90
CA ALA A 49 -3.67 -1.96 10.06
C ALA A 49 -3.85 -1.66 8.57
N VAL A 50 -2.94 -2.20 7.76
CA VAL A 50 -3.08 -2.38 6.31
C VAL A 50 -2.79 -3.83 5.99
N VAL A 51 -3.70 -4.50 5.28
CA VAL A 51 -3.60 -5.92 4.94
C VAL A 51 -3.74 -6.12 3.43
N VAL A 52 -3.14 -7.20 2.95
CA VAL A 52 -3.29 -7.74 1.60
C VAL A 52 -3.85 -9.15 1.74
N CYS A 53 -4.94 -9.44 1.04
CA CYS A 53 -5.51 -10.76 0.96
C CYS A 53 -5.80 -11.14 -0.50
N ASP A 54 -6.00 -12.43 -0.75
CA ASP A 54 -6.46 -12.92 -2.05
C ASP A 54 -7.98 -12.80 -2.21
N ASP A 55 -8.52 -13.36 -3.30
CA ASP A 55 -9.93 -13.30 -3.63
C ASP A 55 -10.81 -14.30 -2.87
N GLN A 56 -10.18 -15.29 -2.21
CA GLN A 56 -10.79 -16.24 -1.28
C GLN A 56 -10.81 -15.72 0.16
N GLY A 57 -10.14 -14.59 0.42
CA GLY A 57 -10.07 -13.96 1.73
C GLY A 57 -8.94 -14.50 2.61
N MET A 58 -7.93 -15.14 2.02
CA MET A 58 -6.73 -15.57 2.74
C MET A 58 -5.75 -14.41 2.91
N LEU A 59 -5.22 -14.25 4.11
CA LEU A 59 -4.24 -13.21 4.41
C LEU A 59 -2.90 -13.52 3.72
N VAL A 60 -2.43 -12.61 2.87
CA VAL A 60 -1.15 -12.70 2.16
C VAL A 60 -0.04 -11.95 2.90
N ALA A 61 -0.35 -10.74 3.36
CA ALA A 61 0.58 -9.91 4.12
C ALA A 61 -0.16 -8.85 4.94
N ALA A 62 0.45 -8.38 6.02
CA ALA A 62 -0.11 -7.33 6.86
C ALA A 62 0.97 -6.40 7.43
N SER A 63 0.57 -5.17 7.76
CA SER A 63 1.32 -4.36 8.70
C SER A 63 1.27 -4.96 10.11
N PRO A 64 2.28 -4.77 10.96
CA PRO A 64 2.22 -5.15 12.37
C PRO A 64 1.01 -4.51 13.06
N CYS A 65 0.22 -5.31 13.79
CA CYS A 65 -0.91 -4.85 14.57
C CYS A 65 -1.26 -5.83 15.69
N ASP A 66 -1.98 -5.35 16.71
CA ASP A 66 -2.33 -6.13 17.92
C ASP A 66 -3.75 -6.75 17.87
N PHE A 67 -4.29 -7.01 16.68
CA PHE A 67 -5.63 -7.60 16.55
C PHE A 67 -5.70 -8.63 15.44
N ASP A 68 -6.70 -9.51 15.56
CA ASP A 68 -6.97 -10.59 14.62
C ASP A 68 -7.40 -10.03 13.26
N LEU A 69 -6.66 -10.41 12.23
CA LEU A 69 -6.83 -9.96 10.85
C LEU A 69 -7.57 -10.98 9.98
N ASP A 70 -7.77 -12.21 10.45
CA ASP A 70 -8.45 -13.25 9.67
C ASP A 70 -9.88 -12.83 9.29
N PRO A 71 -10.68 -12.25 10.20
CA PRO A 71 -12.01 -11.74 9.83
C PRO A 71 -11.94 -10.60 8.81
N VAL A 72 -10.89 -9.77 8.87
CA VAL A 72 -10.69 -8.65 7.93
C VAL A 72 -10.38 -9.17 6.54
N ALA A 73 -9.46 -10.13 6.44
CA ALA A 73 -9.07 -10.76 5.18
C ALA A 73 -10.27 -11.46 4.54
N ALA A 74 -11.07 -12.19 5.32
CA ALA A 74 -12.26 -12.88 4.83
C ALA A 74 -13.31 -11.94 4.19
N ILE A 75 -13.50 -10.75 4.74
CA ILE A 75 -14.53 -9.80 4.25
C ILE A 75 -14.02 -8.83 3.18
N ALA A 76 -12.70 -8.60 3.10
CA ALA A 76 -12.14 -7.59 2.21
C ALA A 76 -12.52 -7.79 0.72
N PRO A 77 -12.55 -9.03 0.15
CA PRO A 77 -13.00 -9.25 -1.22
C PRO A 77 -14.46 -8.83 -1.47
N ILE A 78 -15.34 -9.03 -0.49
CA ILE A 78 -16.77 -8.65 -0.58
C ILE A 78 -16.89 -7.12 -0.68
N VAL A 79 -16.10 -6.42 0.12
CA VAL A 79 -16.06 -4.94 0.19
C VAL A 79 -15.43 -4.35 -1.06
N GLY A 80 -14.30 -4.91 -1.50
CA GLY A 80 -13.59 -4.47 -2.70
C GLY A 80 -14.40 -4.63 -3.98
N ARG A 81 -15.34 -5.58 -4.03
CA ARG A 81 -16.31 -5.75 -5.12
C ARG A 81 -17.46 -4.73 -5.10
N GLY A 82 -17.43 -3.75 -4.20
CA GLY A 82 -18.39 -2.65 -4.13
C GLY A 82 -19.74 -3.03 -3.52
N LYS A 83 -19.84 -4.19 -2.86
CA LYS A 83 -21.13 -4.70 -2.36
C LYS A 83 -21.54 -4.07 -1.03
N VAL A 84 -20.59 -3.58 -0.21
CA VAL A 84 -20.85 -3.13 1.17
C VAL A 84 -19.81 -2.09 1.60
N ALA A 85 -20.22 -1.08 2.38
CA ALA A 85 -19.29 -0.25 3.16
C ALA A 85 -18.97 -0.97 4.48
N ALA A 86 -17.73 -1.40 4.66
CA ALA A 86 -17.37 -2.21 5.83
C ALA A 86 -16.66 -1.43 6.93
N HIS A 87 -16.93 -1.88 8.14
CA HIS A 87 -16.31 -1.41 9.36
C HIS A 87 -15.89 -2.64 10.17
N VAL A 88 -14.74 -2.57 10.82
CA VAL A 88 -14.23 -3.60 11.71
C VAL A 88 -14.58 -3.19 13.14
N ARG A 89 -15.28 -4.05 13.88
CA ARG A 89 -15.62 -3.78 15.28
C ARG A 89 -14.52 -4.33 16.19
N ARG A 90 -13.95 -3.48 17.03
CA ARG A 90 -12.94 -3.83 18.04
C ARG A 90 -13.46 -3.42 19.41
N GLY A 91 -13.92 -4.39 20.20
CA GLY A 91 -14.66 -4.10 21.44
C GLY A 91 -15.87 -3.21 21.13
N ASP A 92 -15.93 -2.05 21.78
CA ASP A 92 -16.98 -1.04 21.57
C ASP A 92 -16.67 -0.05 20.43
N ALA A 93 -15.46 -0.08 19.87
CA ALA A 93 -15.05 0.84 18.82
C ALA A 93 -15.34 0.28 17.41
N VAL A 94 -15.96 1.10 16.56
CA VAL A 94 -16.14 0.80 15.14
C VAL A 94 -15.04 1.49 14.35
N ARG A 95 -14.24 0.71 13.62
CA ARG A 95 -13.14 1.19 12.79
C ARG A 95 -13.53 1.13 11.32
N PRO A 96 -13.61 2.26 10.61
CA PRO A 96 -13.93 2.25 9.19
C PRO A 96 -12.82 1.59 8.38
N MET A 97 -13.21 0.87 7.32
CA MET A 97 -12.30 0.18 6.42
C MET A 97 -12.44 0.73 4.99
N ARG A 98 -11.33 0.74 4.24
CA ARG A 98 -11.32 0.99 2.80
C ARG A 98 -10.59 -0.15 2.13
N VAL A 99 -11.14 -0.67 1.04
CA VAL A 99 -10.50 -1.73 0.25
C VAL A 99 -10.22 -1.23 -1.16
N GLU A 100 -9.04 -1.54 -1.67
CA GLU A 100 -8.63 -1.29 -3.05
C GLU A 100 -8.26 -2.64 -3.70
N PRO A 101 -8.96 -3.08 -4.76
CA PRO A 101 -8.56 -4.27 -5.51
C PRO A 101 -7.29 -4.00 -6.33
N VAL A 102 -6.45 -5.02 -6.51
CA VAL A 102 -5.25 -4.93 -7.33
C VAL A 102 -4.94 -6.25 -8.02
N GLU A 103 -4.80 -6.18 -9.33
CA GLU A 103 -4.30 -7.31 -10.13
C GLU A 103 -2.77 -7.40 -10.03
N VAL A 104 -2.28 -8.62 -9.77
CA VAL A 104 -0.87 -9.00 -9.69
C VAL A 104 -0.68 -10.28 -10.52
N GLY A 105 -0.25 -10.14 -11.77
CA GLY A 105 -0.23 -11.26 -12.71
C GLY A 105 -1.66 -11.75 -13.00
N PRO A 106 -1.95 -13.06 -12.90
CA PRO A 106 -3.31 -13.60 -13.02
C PRO A 106 -4.14 -13.47 -11.74
N GLU A 107 -3.50 -13.11 -10.62
CA GLU A 107 -4.14 -13.09 -9.30
C GLU A 107 -4.80 -11.75 -9.02
N LEU A 108 -6.00 -11.80 -8.40
CA LEU A 108 -6.68 -10.62 -7.87
C LEU A 108 -6.49 -10.56 -6.36
N LEU A 109 -5.77 -9.54 -5.90
CA LEU A 109 -5.57 -9.27 -4.49
C LEU A 109 -6.42 -8.07 -4.05
N TYR A 110 -6.64 -7.96 -2.75
CA TYR A 110 -7.36 -6.87 -2.12
C TYR A 110 -6.49 -6.25 -1.03
N VAL A 111 -6.33 -4.93 -1.08
CA VAL A 111 -5.62 -4.18 -0.05
C VAL A 111 -6.63 -3.45 0.82
N ALA A 112 -6.71 -3.82 2.09
CA ALA A 112 -7.61 -3.19 3.06
C ALA A 112 -6.84 -2.32 4.05
N ALA A 113 -7.25 -1.06 4.18
CA ALA A 113 -6.74 -0.12 5.18
C ALA A 113 -7.83 0.15 6.24
N ILE A 114 -7.45 0.08 7.52
CA ILE A 114 -8.39 0.11 8.66
C ILE A 114 -8.04 1.25 9.60
N GLY A 115 -9.05 1.98 10.08
CA GLY A 115 -8.85 3.07 11.03
C GLY A 115 -8.32 4.35 10.37
N GLY A 116 -7.72 5.23 11.18
CA GLY A 116 -7.27 6.56 10.77
C GLY A 116 -8.37 7.45 10.16
N ASP A 117 -7.96 8.58 9.60
CA ASP A 117 -8.86 9.51 8.92
C ASP A 117 -9.24 9.01 7.51
N GLY A 118 -10.39 9.45 6.99
CA GLY A 118 -10.90 8.96 5.70
C GLY A 118 -10.00 9.24 4.50
N ARG A 119 -9.30 10.38 4.48
CA ARG A 119 -8.43 10.79 3.36
C ARG A 119 -7.10 10.03 3.41
N GLY A 120 -6.51 9.92 4.59
CA GLY A 120 -5.32 9.11 4.86
C GLY A 120 -5.58 7.65 4.50
N ARG A 121 -6.67 7.06 5.01
CA ARG A 121 -7.06 5.67 4.73
C ARG A 121 -7.25 5.41 3.22
N ALA A 122 -7.95 6.28 2.51
CA ALA A 122 -8.16 6.12 1.07
C ALA A 122 -6.85 6.25 0.27
N ARG A 123 -5.96 7.16 0.68
CA ARG A 123 -4.64 7.32 0.06
C ARG A 123 -3.79 6.07 0.29
N GLU A 124 -3.65 5.63 1.53
CA GLU A 124 -2.76 4.51 1.86
C GLU A 124 -3.28 3.17 1.34
N ALA A 125 -4.59 2.97 1.19
CA ALA A 125 -5.13 1.81 0.47
C ALA A 125 -4.63 1.74 -0.99
N LYS A 126 -4.70 2.88 -1.72
CA LYS A 126 -4.19 2.98 -3.09
C LYS A 126 -2.67 2.82 -3.18
N TRP A 127 -1.94 3.38 -2.23
CA TRP A 127 -0.48 3.25 -2.17
C TRP A 127 -0.07 1.81 -1.82
N GLY A 128 -0.80 1.16 -0.92
CA GLY A 128 -0.62 -0.26 -0.60
C GLY A 128 -0.87 -1.15 -1.81
N ALA A 129 -1.94 -0.89 -2.57
CA ALA A 129 -2.21 -1.57 -3.85
C ALA A 129 -1.06 -1.38 -4.86
N ALA A 130 -0.59 -0.15 -5.04
CA ALA A 130 0.56 0.12 -5.91
C ALA A 130 1.85 -0.56 -5.44
N ALA A 131 2.06 -0.67 -4.11
CA ALA A 131 3.19 -1.39 -3.54
C ALA A 131 3.07 -2.91 -3.76
N ALA A 132 1.88 -3.49 -3.53
CA ALA A 132 1.60 -4.90 -3.77
C ALA A 132 1.89 -5.27 -5.24
N ARG A 133 1.36 -4.50 -6.19
CA ARG A 133 1.63 -4.71 -7.63
C ARG A 133 3.12 -4.65 -7.98
N ARG A 134 3.89 -3.78 -7.32
CA ARG A 134 5.31 -3.58 -7.61
C ARG A 134 6.22 -4.64 -6.96
N ILE A 135 5.79 -5.22 -5.84
CA ILE A 135 6.61 -6.10 -5.00
C ILE A 135 6.27 -7.57 -5.26
N LEU A 136 4.99 -7.88 -5.45
CA LEU A 136 4.48 -9.24 -5.62
C LEU A 136 4.33 -9.65 -7.10
N GLY A 137 4.38 -8.68 -8.03
CA GLY A 137 4.38 -8.88 -9.48
C GLY A 137 5.73 -8.56 -10.09
#